data_AF-A0A3C2E1G2-F1
#
_entry.id   AF-A0A3C2E1G2-F1
#
_cell.length_a   1.000
_cell.length_b   1.000
_cell.length_c   1.000
_cell.angle_alpha   90.00
_cell.angle_beta   90.00
_cell.angle_gamma   90.00
#
_symmetry.space_group_name_H-M   'P 1'
#
loop_
_entity.id
_entity.type
_entity.pdbx_description
1 polymer ?
#
loop_
_entity_poly.entity_id
_entity_poly.type
_entity_poly.pdbx_seq_one_letter_code
_entity_poly.pdbx_strand_id
1 'polypeptide(L)' 'MPRYPSLETGDHLEALLRRFPRGVKPLLELHDAIMREASDLDVATRELIAAYVSGLNACAFCYGAHKTMAHAFGVDP' A
#
# COMPACT_ATOMS: atom_id res chain seq x y z
N MET A 1 -4.09 -10.27 17.92
CA MET A 1 -5.54 -9.98 17.90
C MET A 1 -5.79 -8.92 16.83
N PRO A 2 -6.71 -9.13 15.89
CA PRO A 2 -7.09 -8.06 14.97
C PRO A 2 -7.59 -6.87 15.79
N ARG A 3 -7.11 -5.65 15.49
CA ARG A 3 -7.55 -4.43 16.20
C ARG A 3 -9.03 -4.09 15.91
N TYR A 4 -9.68 -4.83 15.02
CA TYR A 4 -11.06 -4.64 14.60
C TYR A 4 -11.90 -5.89 14.94
N PRO A 5 -12.89 -5.78 15.85
CA PRO A 5 -13.76 -6.89 16.23
C PRO A 5 -14.59 -7.48 15.07
N SER A 6 -14.73 -6.74 13.97
CA SER A 6 -15.49 -7.15 12.79
C SER A 6 -14.71 -7.98 11.78
N LEU A 7 -13.45 -8.35 12.08
CA LEU A 7 -12.59 -9.12 11.20
C LEU A 7 -12.27 -10.49 11.81
N GLU A 8 -12.24 -11.50 10.95
CA GLU A 8 -11.90 -12.88 11.30
C GLU A 8 -10.38 -13.12 11.27
N THR A 9 -9.95 -14.24 11.84
CA THR A 9 -8.54 -14.65 11.75
C THR A 9 -8.22 -15.02 10.32
N GLY A 10 -7.24 -14.34 9.71
CA GLY A 10 -6.88 -14.52 8.30
C GLY A 10 -7.45 -13.43 7.38
N ASP A 11 -8.30 -12.53 7.89
CA ASP A 11 -8.72 -11.38 7.11
C ASP A 11 -7.54 -10.46 6.81
N HIS A 12 -7.38 -10.16 5.52
CA HIS A 12 -6.43 -9.17 5.01
C HIS A 12 -7.15 -7.87 4.63
N LEU A 13 -6.39 -6.89 4.13
CA LEU A 13 -6.92 -5.58 3.74
C LEU A 13 -8.14 -5.69 2.80
N GLU A 14 -8.15 -6.66 1.89
CA GLU A 14 -9.27 -6.89 0.98
C GLU A 14 -10.60 -7.12 1.71
N ALA A 15 -10.62 -7.94 2.77
CA ALA A 15 -11.83 -8.23 3.54
C ALA A 15 -12.40 -6.93 4.16
N LEU A 16 -11.52 -6.06 4.67
CA LEU A 16 -11.91 -4.75 5.20
C LEU A 16 -12.53 -3.85 4.11
N LEU A 17 -11.89 -3.77 2.94
CA LEU A 17 -12.38 -2.95 1.82
C LEU A 17 -13.74 -3.44 1.31
N ARG A 18 -13.92 -4.77 1.18
CA ARG A 18 -15.21 -5.38 0.80
C ARG A 18 -16.31 -5.09 1.83
N ARG A 19 -15.97 -5.12 3.12
CA ARG A 19 -16.93 -4.88 4.20
C ARG A 19 -17.38 -3.42 4.29
N PHE A 20 -16.49 -2.47 3.98
CA PHE A 20 -16.73 -1.02 4.10
C PHE A 20 -16.49 -0.27 2.78
N PRO A 21 -17.31 -0.49 1.73
CA PRO A 21 -16.97 -0.11 0.36
C PRO A 21 -17.09 1.39 0.05
N ARG A 22 -17.79 2.16 0.89
CA ARG A 22 -18.15 3.57 0.61
C ARG A 22 -16.96 4.45 0.19
N GLY A 23 -15.78 4.24 0.79
CA GLY A 23 -14.58 5.02 0.52
C GLY A 23 -13.55 4.34 -0.40
N VAL A 24 -13.81 3.10 -0.86
CA VAL A 24 -12.79 2.29 -1.53
C VAL A 24 -12.46 2.83 -2.90
N LYS A 25 -13.46 3.17 -3.71
CA LYS A 25 -13.23 3.71 -5.05
C LYS A 25 -12.34 4.97 -5.04
N PRO A 26 -12.67 6.05 -4.32
CA PRO A 26 -11.82 7.24 -4.31
C PRO A 26 -10.43 6.99 -3.68
N LEU A 27 -10.32 6.04 -2.74
CA LEU A 27 -9.03 5.64 -2.18
C LEU A 27 -8.13 4.98 -3.24
N LEU A 28 -8.68 4.08 -4.07
CA LEU A 28 -7.93 3.41 -5.12
C LEU A 28 -7.60 4.34 -6.30
N GLU A 29 -8.51 5.26 -6.65
CA GLU A 29 -8.24 6.30 -7.65
C GLU A 29 -7.08 7.19 -7.21
N LEU A 30 -7.05 7.61 -5.93
CA LEU A 30 -5.93 8.36 -5.39
C LEU A 30 -4.62 7.54 -5.38
N HIS A 31 -4.70 6.26 -5.02
CA HIS A 31 -3.54 5.38 -5.06
C HIS A 31 -2.94 5.30 -6.47
N ASP A 32 -3.76 5.09 -7.50
CA ASP A 32 -3.28 4.96 -8.88
C ASP A 32 -2.74 6.28 -9.42
N ALA A 33 -3.40 7.41 -9.11
CA ALA A 33 -2.91 8.74 -9.44
C ALA A 33 -1.50 8.99 -8.85
N ILE A 34 -1.27 8.57 -7.60
CA ILE A 34 0.04 8.73 -6.96
C ILE A 34 1.05 7.72 -7.51
N MET A 35 0.71 6.45 -7.61
CA MET A 35 1.67 5.35 -7.74
C MET A 35 1.84 4.82 -9.17
N ARG A 36 0.91 5.11 -10.08
CA ARG A 36 0.82 4.45 -11.39
C ARG A 36 0.71 5.41 -12.56
N GLU A 37 0.06 6.56 -12.38
CA GLU A 37 -0.05 7.56 -13.44
C GLU A 37 1.30 8.26 -13.76
N ALA A 38 1.30 9.01 -14.86
CA ALA A 38 2.46 9.77 -15.33
C ALA A 38 2.88 10.83 -14.30
N SER A 39 4.18 10.94 -14.06
CA SER A 39 4.75 11.83 -13.05
C SER A 39 6.22 12.10 -13.39
N ASP A 40 6.77 13.20 -12.87
CA ASP A 40 8.21 13.48 -12.90
C ASP A 40 9.02 12.47 -12.07
N LEU A 41 8.37 11.78 -11.12
CA LEU A 41 8.96 10.68 -10.37
C LEU A 41 8.61 9.34 -11.03
N ASP A 42 9.62 8.55 -11.33
CA ASP A 42 9.41 7.19 -11.81
C ASP A 42 8.73 6.30 -10.73
N VAL A 43 8.23 5.15 -11.15
CA VAL A 43 7.50 4.25 -10.25
C VAL A 43 8.43 3.70 -9.15
N ALA A 44 9.68 3.38 -9.50
CA ALA A 44 10.68 2.88 -8.56
C ALA A 44 10.91 3.84 -7.38
N THR A 45 11.10 5.13 -7.67
CA THR A 45 11.31 6.18 -6.67
C THR A 45 10.08 6.36 -5.79
N ARG A 46 8.88 6.34 -6.38
CA ARG A 46 7.62 6.44 -5.62
C ARG A 46 7.44 5.28 -4.65
N GLU A 47 7.72 4.04 -5.10
CA GLU A 47 7.67 2.84 -4.25
C GLU A 47 8.74 2.89 -3.15
N LEU A 48 9.95 3.38 -3.43
CA LEU A 48 11.00 3.55 -2.43
C LEU A 48 10.60 4.57 -1.34
N ILE A 49 10.03 5.71 -1.72
CA ILE A 49 9.50 6.71 -0.78
C ILE A 49 8.40 6.07 0.09
N ALA A 50 7.45 5.36 -0.53
CA ALA A 50 6.36 4.70 0.19
C ALA A 50 6.88 3.63 1.16
N ALA A 51 7.88 2.84 0.77
CA ALA A 51 8.55 1.88 1.65
C ALA A 51 9.24 2.58 2.83
N TYR A 52 10.04 3.62 2.58
CA TYR A 52 10.73 4.36 3.62
C TYR A 52 9.76 4.95 4.67
N VAL A 53 8.73 5.67 4.21
CA VAL A 53 7.71 6.26 5.10
C VAL A 53 6.95 5.18 5.86
N SER A 54 6.65 4.05 5.23
CA SER A 54 5.99 2.92 5.91
C SER A 54 6.86 2.31 7.00
N GLY A 55 8.18 2.25 6.80
CA GLY A 55 9.15 1.84 7.80
C GLY A 55 9.20 2.78 9.00
N LEU A 56 9.21 4.10 8.76
CA LEU A 56 9.14 5.11 9.83
C LEU A 56 7.86 4.98 10.66
N ASN A 57 6.75 4.60 10.04
CA ASN A 57 5.46 4.39 10.70
C ASN A 57 5.30 2.97 11.29
N ALA A 58 6.35 2.15 11.28
CA ALA A 58 6.32 0.76 11.73
C ALA A 58 5.18 -0.07 11.11
N CYS A 59 4.80 0.22 9.87
CA CYS A 59 3.74 -0.48 9.16
C CYS A 59 4.34 -1.64 8.33
N ALA A 60 4.37 -2.84 8.92
CA ALA A 60 4.94 -4.02 8.27
C ALA A 60 4.24 -4.39 6.94
N PHE A 61 2.92 -4.22 6.87
CA PHE A 61 2.15 -4.49 5.65
C PHE A 61 2.58 -3.58 4.49
N CYS A 62 2.52 -2.25 4.70
CA CYS A 62 2.88 -1.28 3.66
C CYS A 62 4.38 -1.35 3.33
N TYR A 63 5.25 -1.48 4.33
CA TYR A 63 6.69 -1.62 4.12
C TYR A 63 7.01 -2.83 3.23
N GLY A 64 6.44 -4.00 3.53
CA GLY A 64 6.66 -5.21 2.74
C GLY A 64 6.14 -5.09 1.31
N ALA A 65 4.92 -4.56 1.14
CA ALA A 65 4.32 -4.37 -0.18
C ALA A 65 5.15 -3.41 -1.04
N HIS A 66 5.43 -2.21 -0.54
CA HIS A 66 6.17 -1.19 -1.29
C HIS A 66 7.64 -1.57 -1.51
N LYS A 67 8.30 -2.23 -0.57
CA LYS A 67 9.65 -2.78 -0.79
C LYS A 67 9.66 -3.78 -1.94
N THR A 68 8.69 -4.70 -1.97
CA THR A 68 8.57 -5.70 -3.04
C THR A 68 8.37 -5.04 -4.40
N MET A 69 7.52 -4.01 -4.46
CA MET A 69 7.29 -3.27 -5.70
C MET A 69 8.50 -2.42 -6.11
N ALA A 70 9.19 -1.76 -5.18
CA ALA A 70 10.41 -1.03 -5.47
C ALA A 70 11.46 -1.93 -6.15
N HIS A 71 11.64 -3.15 -5.63
CA HIS A 71 12.48 -4.16 -6.27
C HIS A 71 12.01 -4.56 -7.66
N ALA A 72 10.70 -4.82 -7.82
CA ALA A 72 10.13 -5.17 -9.12
C ALA A 72 10.33 -4.07 -10.18
N PHE A 73 10.48 -2.81 -9.74
CA PHE A 73 10.77 -1.66 -10.60
C PHE A 73 12.25 -1.25 -10.66
N GLY A 74 13.16 -2.08 -10.14
CA GLY A 74 14.61 -1.92 -10.35
C GLY A 74 15.38 -1.22 -9.23
N VAL A 75 14.82 -1.09 -8.03
CA VAL A 75 15.57 -0.66 -6.84
C VAL A 75 16.39 -1.85 -6.29
N ASP A 76 17.68 -1.62 -6.07
CA ASP A 76 18.60 -2.61 -5.50
C ASP A 76 18.33 -2.89 -3.99
N PRO A 77 18.73 -4.06 -3.46
CA PRO A 77 18.52 -4.46 -2.05
C PRO A 77 19.31 -3.72 -0.98
#